data_AF-A0A7S4N5L9-F1
#
_entry.id   AF-A0A7S4N5L9-F1
#
_cell.length_a   1.000
_cell.length_b   1.000
_cell.length_c   1.000
_cell.angle_alpha   90.00
_cell.angle_beta   90.00
_cell.angle_gamma   90.00
#
_symmetry.space_group_name_H-M   'P 1'
#
loop_
_entity.id
_entity.type
_entity.pdbx_description
1 polymer ?
#
loop_
_entity_poly.entity_id
_entity_poly.type
_entity_poly.pdbx_seq_one_letter_code
_entity_poly.pdbx_strand_id
1 'polypeptide(L)'
;TLGLIWTLILRYQINKGGDGDLNKAKNDLLEWVRSKIPEYDIKNFKKDWNDGRALCALDNALNPGCCPGHQGLDPGNKEGNLNKGMELAEDNFGIKPILTADEMANPRVDEKAVMAYISQFRDAQVMENPNDAHKCHAHGPGLVEGVAGKDAPFFVDVPHNKDALKVEVFGPERTPEKVVITQNDQGDYNVSYSPNKPGDYEVHVTFGGKHIPGSVFHVTVLPEISLGGEGKIRVFYSTTSSTE
;
A
#
# COMPACT_ATOMS: atom_id res chain seq x y z
N THR A 1 13.00 -1.22 -23.63
CA THR A 1 14.13 -1.91 -22.95
C THR A 1 15.50 -1.46 -23.46
N LEU A 2 15.78 -1.49 -24.78
CA LEU A 2 17.06 -0.99 -25.35
C LEU A 2 17.34 0.52 -25.09
N GLY A 3 16.29 1.36 -25.05
CA GLY A 3 16.42 2.80 -24.80
C GLY A 3 16.90 3.16 -23.39
N LEU A 4 16.49 2.41 -22.35
CA LEU A 4 16.86 2.66 -20.95
C LEU A 4 18.29 2.22 -20.64
N ILE A 5 18.72 1.10 -21.25
CA ILE A 5 20.14 0.70 -21.25
C ILE A 5 20.96 1.80 -21.95
N TRP A 6 20.49 2.34 -23.07
CA TRP A 6 21.14 3.47 -23.74
C TRP A 6 21.12 4.76 -22.92
N THR A 7 20.13 5.00 -22.06
CA THR A 7 20.10 6.15 -21.13
C THR A 7 21.15 6.01 -20.04
N LEU A 8 21.35 4.81 -19.50
CA LEU A 8 22.37 4.55 -18.49
C LEU A 8 23.78 4.54 -19.07
N ILE A 9 23.89 3.99 -20.26
CA ILE A 9 25.06 4.12 -21.10
C ILE A 9 25.30 5.61 -21.36
N LEU A 10 24.37 6.43 -21.85
CA LEU A 10 24.55 7.87 -22.09
C LEU A 10 24.85 8.68 -20.82
N ARG A 11 24.23 8.36 -19.68
CA ARG A 11 24.44 9.06 -18.41
C ARG A 11 25.81 8.79 -17.81
N TYR A 12 26.44 7.67 -18.16
CA TYR A 12 27.83 7.34 -17.80
C TYR A 12 28.84 7.51 -18.96
N GLN A 13 28.40 7.54 -20.22
CA GLN A 13 29.25 7.59 -21.43
C GLN A 13 29.75 8.98 -21.81
N ILE A 14 29.60 9.99 -20.95
CA ILE A 14 30.45 11.19 -21.04
C ILE A 14 31.85 10.86 -20.44
N ASN A 15 32.46 9.75 -20.88
CA ASN A 15 33.89 9.58 -21.12
C ASN A 15 34.20 8.17 -21.67
N LYS A 16 34.01 7.99 -22.98
CA LYS A 16 34.69 7.03 -23.87
C LYS A 16 35.38 5.78 -23.25
N GLY A 17 34.73 4.61 -23.34
CA GLY A 17 35.33 3.36 -23.86
C GLY A 17 35.67 2.20 -22.89
N GLY A 18 35.20 0.99 -23.22
CA GLY A 18 35.75 -0.31 -22.76
C GLY A 18 35.10 -0.97 -21.53
N ASP A 19 35.32 -2.28 -21.37
CA ASP A 19 34.83 -3.14 -20.26
C ASP A 19 35.25 -2.63 -18.85
N GLY A 20 36.29 -1.80 -18.79
CA GLY A 20 36.74 -1.12 -17.57
C GLY A 20 35.78 -0.02 -17.06
N ASP A 21 35.09 0.67 -17.96
CA ASP A 21 34.16 1.77 -17.61
C ASP A 21 32.89 1.22 -16.95
N LEU A 22 32.39 0.08 -17.44
CA LEU A 22 31.26 -0.61 -16.84
C LEU A 22 31.58 -1.09 -15.40
N ASN A 23 32.79 -1.60 -15.16
CA ASN A 23 33.22 -2.01 -13.83
C ASN A 23 33.33 -0.82 -12.88
N LYS A 24 33.79 0.34 -13.35
CA LYS A 24 33.78 1.57 -12.56
C LYS A 24 32.34 1.99 -12.21
N ALA A 25 31.45 2.05 -13.20
CA ALA A 25 30.04 2.40 -12.98
C ALA A 25 29.36 1.44 -11.98
N LYS A 26 29.67 0.15 -12.08
CA LYS A 26 29.22 -0.88 -11.13
C LYS A 26 29.72 -0.59 -9.72
N ASN A 27 31.01 -0.32 -9.55
CA ASN A 27 31.59 -0.04 -8.24
C ASN A 27 31.00 1.23 -7.63
N ASP A 28 30.89 2.30 -8.42
CA ASP A 28 30.27 3.55 -8.00
C ASP A 28 28.81 3.31 -7.54
N LEU A 29 28.04 2.45 -8.22
CA LEU A 29 26.67 2.09 -7.84
C LEU A 29 26.63 1.21 -6.58
N LEU A 30 27.55 0.26 -6.42
CA LEU A 30 27.66 -0.55 -5.21
C LEU A 30 27.94 0.33 -3.99
N GLU A 31 28.87 1.27 -4.10
CA GLU A 31 29.18 2.21 -3.01
C GLU A 31 27.96 3.05 -2.63
N TRP A 32 27.23 3.56 -3.63
CA TRP A 32 26.02 4.33 -3.38
C TRP A 32 24.95 3.49 -2.65
N VAL A 33 24.65 2.28 -3.14
CA VAL A 33 23.65 1.41 -2.47
C VAL A 33 24.07 1.08 -1.04
N ARG A 34 25.32 0.68 -0.83
CA ARG A 34 25.83 0.36 0.51
C ARG A 34 25.74 1.54 1.48
N SER A 35 25.85 2.78 0.98
CA SER A 35 25.66 3.97 1.81
C SER A 35 24.20 4.19 2.22
N LYS A 36 23.24 3.65 1.46
CA LYS A 36 21.80 3.76 1.73
C LYS A 36 21.28 2.63 2.60
N ILE A 37 21.75 1.42 2.38
CA ILE A 37 21.33 0.20 3.11
C ILE A 37 22.54 -0.53 3.73
N PRO A 38 23.27 0.11 4.67
CA PRO A 38 24.49 -0.45 5.26
C PRO A 38 24.27 -1.76 6.01
N GLU A 39 23.03 -2.08 6.38
CA GLU A 39 22.63 -3.32 7.03
C GLU A 39 22.58 -4.54 6.09
N TYR A 40 22.65 -4.32 4.77
CA TYR A 40 22.73 -5.39 3.77
C TYR A 40 24.13 -5.46 3.16
N ASP A 41 24.71 -6.66 3.14
CA ASP A 41 26.04 -6.91 2.56
C ASP A 41 25.98 -7.07 1.03
N ILE A 42 25.67 -5.97 0.34
CA ILE A 42 25.53 -5.93 -1.13
C ILE A 42 26.90 -5.97 -1.80
N LYS A 43 27.18 -7.02 -2.57
CA LYS A 43 28.44 -7.27 -3.30
C LYS A 43 28.25 -7.32 -4.82
N ASN A 44 27.06 -7.61 -5.30
CA ASN A 44 26.75 -7.78 -6.71
C ASN A 44 25.32 -7.31 -7.03
N PHE A 45 25.00 -7.15 -8.30
CA PHE A 45 23.63 -6.88 -8.77
C PHE A 45 22.98 -8.14 -9.32
N LYS A 46 23.08 -9.25 -8.58
CA LYS A 46 22.43 -10.53 -8.91
C LYS A 46 21.83 -11.17 -7.65
N LYS A 47 22.62 -11.98 -6.95
CA LYS A 47 22.17 -12.81 -5.84
C LYS A 47 21.76 -11.98 -4.63
N ASP A 48 22.43 -10.87 -4.38
CA ASP A 48 22.20 -10.07 -3.17
C ASP A 48 20.88 -9.28 -3.23
N TRP A 49 20.24 -9.26 -4.40
CA TRP A 49 18.96 -8.60 -4.64
C TRP A 49 17.81 -9.58 -4.87
N ASN A 50 18.12 -10.85 -5.10
CA ASN A 50 17.15 -11.81 -5.65
C ASN A 50 16.09 -12.28 -4.64
N ASP A 51 16.26 -11.99 -3.35
CA ASP A 51 15.28 -12.28 -2.32
C ASP A 51 14.30 -11.12 -2.07
N GLY A 52 14.50 -9.98 -2.77
CA GLY A 52 13.67 -8.78 -2.69
C GLY A 52 13.83 -7.95 -1.42
N ARG A 53 14.60 -8.40 -0.43
CA ARG A 53 14.74 -7.70 0.86
C ARG A 53 15.58 -6.44 0.73
N ALA A 54 16.66 -6.51 -0.03
CA ALA A 54 17.52 -5.36 -0.33
C ALA A 54 16.77 -4.27 -1.12
N LEU A 55 15.86 -4.67 -2.03
CA LEU A 55 15.03 -3.72 -2.79
C LEU A 55 14.07 -2.98 -1.84
N CYS A 56 13.30 -3.73 -1.03
CA CYS A 56 12.42 -3.15 -0.02
C CYS A 56 13.16 -2.24 0.98
N ALA A 57 14.39 -2.61 1.35
CA ALA A 57 15.23 -1.79 2.23
C ALA A 57 15.64 -0.48 1.55
N LEU A 58 16.01 -0.53 0.26
CA LEU A 58 16.36 0.65 -0.51
C LEU A 58 15.17 1.61 -0.65
N ASP A 59 13.98 1.09 -0.93
CA ASP A 59 12.74 1.88 -0.96
C ASP A 59 12.55 2.62 0.38
N ASN A 60 12.64 1.89 1.49
CA ASN A 60 12.46 2.45 2.82
C ASN A 60 13.57 3.44 3.22
N ALA A 61 14.80 3.23 2.77
CA ALA A 61 15.90 4.16 3.00
C ALA A 61 15.72 5.50 2.25
N LEU A 62 15.07 5.47 1.08
CA LEU A 62 14.79 6.65 0.26
C LEU A 62 13.47 7.35 0.64
N ASN A 63 12.49 6.59 1.13
CA ASN A 63 11.23 7.10 1.68
C ASN A 63 10.90 6.37 3.01
N PRO A 64 11.38 6.88 4.15
CA PRO A 64 11.17 6.24 5.45
C PRO A 64 9.69 5.98 5.75
N GLY A 65 9.35 4.72 6.05
CA GLY A 65 7.99 4.30 6.37
C GLY A 65 7.25 3.60 5.23
N CYS A 66 7.78 3.59 4.00
CA CYS A 66 7.15 2.86 2.90
C CYS A 66 7.29 1.32 3.04
N CYS A 67 8.36 0.84 3.71
CA CYS A 67 8.54 -0.59 3.99
C CYS A 67 9.27 -0.85 5.32
N PRO A 68 8.75 -0.44 6.49
CA PRO A 68 9.46 -0.54 7.77
C PRO A 68 9.74 -1.99 8.21
N GLY A 69 8.95 -2.96 7.72
CA GLY A 69 9.09 -4.38 8.02
C GLY A 69 10.04 -5.16 7.10
N HIS A 70 10.82 -4.49 6.24
CA HIS A 70 11.66 -5.13 5.23
C HIS A 70 12.64 -6.18 5.79
N GLN A 71 13.13 -5.99 7.02
CA GLN A 71 14.05 -6.92 7.68
C GLN A 71 13.38 -8.26 8.04
N GLY A 72 12.07 -8.26 8.32
CA GLY A 72 11.31 -9.45 8.72
C GLY A 72 10.72 -10.26 7.57
N LEU A 73 10.92 -9.83 6.32
CA LEU A 73 10.44 -10.55 5.14
C LEU A 73 11.11 -11.92 5.01
N ASP A 74 10.33 -12.94 4.66
CA ASP A 74 10.82 -14.29 4.40
C ASP A 74 11.70 -14.32 3.14
N PRO A 75 13.01 -14.66 3.22
CA PRO A 75 13.89 -14.74 2.05
C PRO A 75 13.52 -15.88 1.09
N GLY A 76 12.68 -16.83 1.50
CA GLY A 76 12.08 -17.84 0.63
C GLY A 76 11.03 -17.27 -0.32
N ASN A 77 10.31 -16.21 0.08
CA ASN A 77 9.28 -15.55 -0.71
C ASN A 77 9.84 -14.50 -1.68
N LYS A 78 10.79 -14.93 -2.53
CA LYS A 78 11.56 -14.04 -3.41
C LYS A 78 10.70 -13.18 -4.32
N GLU A 79 9.82 -13.83 -5.08
CA GLU A 79 8.96 -13.17 -6.06
C GLU A 79 7.97 -12.22 -5.39
N GLY A 80 7.37 -12.62 -4.25
CA GLY A 80 6.47 -11.75 -3.48
C GLY A 80 7.18 -10.51 -2.94
N ASN A 81 8.39 -10.67 -2.39
CA ASN A 81 9.18 -9.55 -1.88
C ASN A 81 9.62 -8.60 -3.01
N LEU A 82 10.00 -9.14 -4.17
CA LEU A 82 10.40 -8.35 -5.34
C LEU A 82 9.22 -7.60 -5.94
N ASN A 83 8.05 -8.24 -6.11
CA ASN A 83 6.84 -7.58 -6.55
C ASN A 83 6.47 -6.42 -5.61
N LYS A 84 6.55 -6.66 -4.29
CA LYS A 84 6.32 -5.61 -3.28
C LYS A 84 7.29 -4.44 -3.43
N GLY A 85 8.59 -4.69 -3.52
CA GLY A 85 9.58 -3.62 -3.68
C GLY A 85 9.41 -2.86 -4.99
N MET A 86 9.15 -3.57 -6.10
CA MET A 86 8.90 -2.96 -7.41
C MET A 86 7.65 -2.07 -7.42
N GLU A 87 6.57 -2.52 -6.77
CA GLU A 87 5.33 -1.74 -6.61
C GLU A 87 5.57 -0.50 -5.74
N LEU A 88 6.29 -0.64 -4.62
CA LEU A 88 6.68 0.50 -3.78
C LEU A 88 7.53 1.49 -4.57
N ALA A 89 8.46 1.01 -5.39
CA ALA A 89 9.31 1.86 -6.19
C ALA A 89 8.51 2.68 -7.23
N GLU A 90 7.53 2.06 -7.88
CA GLU A 90 6.63 2.74 -8.82
C GLU A 90 5.72 3.75 -8.10
N ASP A 91 5.09 3.35 -6.99
CA ASP A 91 4.15 4.19 -6.25
C ASP A 91 4.81 5.40 -5.58
N ASN A 92 6.01 5.23 -5.02
CA ASN A 92 6.69 6.25 -4.23
C ASN A 92 7.67 7.09 -5.02
N PHE A 93 8.15 6.61 -6.17
CA PHE A 93 9.21 7.29 -6.94
C PHE A 93 8.94 7.32 -8.45
N GLY A 94 7.87 6.68 -8.95
CA GLY A 94 7.57 6.59 -10.38
C GLY A 94 8.52 5.68 -11.15
N ILE A 95 9.29 4.84 -10.46
CA ILE A 95 10.31 3.97 -11.07
C ILE A 95 9.65 2.70 -11.57
N LYS A 96 9.33 2.67 -12.86
CA LYS A 96 8.72 1.51 -13.50
C LYS A 96 9.71 0.33 -13.61
N PRO A 97 9.29 -0.90 -13.27
CA PRO A 97 10.11 -2.09 -13.47
C PRO A 97 10.51 -2.28 -14.94
N ILE A 98 11.79 -2.55 -15.18
CA ILE A 98 12.33 -2.82 -16.53
C ILE A 98 12.60 -4.32 -16.77
N LEU A 99 12.46 -5.10 -15.71
CA LEU A 99 12.54 -6.56 -15.63
C LEU A 99 11.49 -7.03 -14.62
N THR A 100 11.03 -8.27 -14.73
CA THR A 100 10.00 -8.83 -13.84
C THR A 100 10.59 -9.31 -12.52
N ALA A 101 9.72 -9.53 -11.52
CA ALA A 101 10.11 -10.13 -10.25
C ALA A 101 10.71 -11.54 -10.41
N ASP A 102 10.15 -12.38 -11.29
CA ASP A 102 10.70 -13.72 -11.60
C ASP A 102 12.10 -13.62 -12.23
N GLU A 103 12.30 -12.69 -13.18
CA GLU A 103 13.60 -12.46 -13.79
C GLU A 103 14.64 -12.01 -12.75
N MET A 104 14.29 -11.10 -11.85
CA MET A 104 15.18 -10.60 -10.81
C MET A 104 15.41 -11.62 -9.68
N ALA A 105 14.45 -12.52 -9.42
CA ALA A 105 14.59 -13.63 -8.48
C ALA A 105 15.58 -14.70 -8.96
N ASN A 106 15.79 -14.79 -10.28
CA ASN A 106 16.69 -15.76 -10.88
C ASN A 106 18.16 -15.47 -10.49
N PRO A 107 18.88 -16.40 -9.83
CA PRO A 107 20.29 -16.22 -9.47
C PRO A 107 21.23 -16.02 -10.67
N ARG A 108 20.77 -16.31 -11.88
CA ARG A 108 21.49 -16.15 -13.15
C ARG A 108 21.05 -14.92 -13.95
N VAL A 109 20.26 -14.02 -13.36
CA VAL A 109 19.85 -12.75 -13.97
C VAL A 109 21.05 -11.98 -14.54
N ASP A 110 20.83 -11.29 -15.65
CA ASP A 110 21.84 -10.37 -16.19
C ASP A 110 22.09 -9.23 -15.19
N GLU A 111 23.34 -9.11 -14.74
CA GLU A 111 23.74 -8.08 -13.79
C GLU A 111 23.43 -6.68 -14.33
N LYS A 112 23.55 -6.51 -15.65
CA LYS A 112 23.32 -5.23 -16.33
C LYS A 112 21.86 -4.81 -16.24
N ALA A 113 20.92 -5.76 -16.25
CA ALA A 113 19.49 -5.47 -16.10
C ALA A 113 19.16 -5.01 -14.68
N VAL A 114 19.70 -5.69 -13.66
CA VAL A 114 19.51 -5.29 -12.26
C VAL A 114 20.21 -3.95 -11.97
N MET A 115 21.46 -3.77 -12.42
CA MET A 115 22.15 -2.48 -12.35
C MET A 115 21.31 -1.37 -12.99
N ALA A 116 20.74 -1.66 -14.15
CA ALA A 116 19.93 -0.70 -14.86
C ALA A 116 18.67 -0.31 -14.10
N TYR A 117 18.01 -1.27 -13.46
CA TYR A 117 16.87 -0.99 -12.62
C TYR A 117 17.26 -0.17 -11.37
N ILE A 118 18.23 -0.65 -10.60
CA ILE A 118 18.68 -0.02 -9.34
C ILE A 118 19.25 1.40 -9.57
N SER A 119 19.89 1.63 -10.70
CA SER A 119 20.43 2.95 -11.02
C SER A 119 19.35 4.05 -11.19
N GLN A 120 18.10 3.69 -11.49
CA GLN A 120 17.00 4.66 -11.56
C GLN A 120 16.71 5.33 -10.21
N PHE A 121 17.05 4.67 -9.10
CA PHE A 121 16.85 5.19 -7.75
C PHE A 121 17.81 6.33 -7.36
N ARG A 122 18.92 6.54 -8.09
CA ARG A 122 19.91 7.59 -7.74
C ARG A 122 19.34 9.00 -7.79
N ASP A 123 18.47 9.25 -8.76
CA ASP A 123 17.91 10.57 -9.04
C ASP A 123 16.40 10.60 -8.80
N ALA A 124 15.88 9.52 -8.21
CA ALA A 124 14.51 9.40 -7.82
C ALA A 124 14.17 10.44 -6.75
N GLN A 125 13.08 11.15 -6.98
CA GLN A 125 12.48 12.03 -6.00
C GLN A 125 11.27 11.31 -5.43
N VAL A 126 11.02 11.50 -4.14
CA VAL A 126 9.78 11.04 -3.52
C VAL A 126 8.63 11.73 -4.26
N MET A 127 7.81 10.93 -4.93
CA MET A 127 6.57 11.38 -5.51
C MET A 127 5.53 11.41 -4.39
N GLU A 128 4.79 12.52 -4.29
CA GLU A 128 3.57 12.47 -3.51
C GLU A 128 2.62 11.51 -4.21
N ASN A 129 2.37 10.34 -3.60
CA ASN A 129 1.32 9.46 -4.09
C ASN A 129 -0.03 10.12 -3.76
N PRO A 130 -0.78 10.60 -4.78
CA PRO A 130 -2.08 11.24 -4.54
C PRO A 130 -3.12 10.22 -4.09
N ASN A 131 -2.83 8.92 -4.23
CA ASN A 131 -3.64 7.76 -3.90
C ASN A 131 -3.13 6.98 -2.68
N ASP A 132 -2.35 7.62 -1.80
CA ASP A 132 -1.81 6.97 -0.61
C ASP A 132 -2.93 6.61 0.40
N ALA A 133 -3.32 5.34 0.43
CA ALA A 133 -4.35 4.82 1.31
C ALA A 133 -4.03 5.02 2.80
N HIS A 134 -2.75 5.12 3.19
CA HIS A 134 -2.35 5.36 4.57
C HIS A 134 -2.65 6.78 5.06
N LYS A 135 -2.90 7.71 4.12
CA LYS A 135 -3.35 9.08 4.44
C LYS A 135 -4.86 9.18 4.58
N CYS A 136 -5.59 8.12 4.30
CA CYS A 136 -7.04 8.07 4.48
C CYS A 136 -7.40 7.70 5.91
N HIS A 137 -8.55 8.18 6.38
CA HIS A 137 -9.12 7.80 7.67
C HIS A 137 -10.62 7.58 7.51
N ALA A 138 -11.13 6.44 7.98
CA ALA A 138 -12.56 6.19 8.04
C ALA A 138 -13.04 6.13 9.49
N HIS A 139 -14.15 6.80 9.77
CA HIS A 139 -14.73 6.89 11.11
C HIS A 139 -16.24 7.06 11.07
N GLY A 140 -16.95 6.70 12.13
CA GLY A 140 -18.40 6.87 12.25
C GLY A 140 -19.13 5.61 12.71
N PRO A 141 -20.42 5.73 13.05
CA PRO A 141 -21.17 4.65 13.69
C PRO A 141 -21.31 3.42 12.80
N GLY A 142 -21.44 3.59 11.48
CA GLY A 142 -21.59 2.48 10.53
C GLY A 142 -20.35 1.56 10.40
N LEU A 143 -19.22 1.91 11.02
CA LEU A 143 -18.02 1.07 11.10
C LEU A 143 -17.86 0.36 12.46
N VAL A 144 -18.81 0.55 13.38
CA VAL A 144 -18.75 0.01 14.75
C VAL A 144 -19.91 -0.94 15.01
N GLU A 145 -21.15 -0.46 14.83
CA GLU A 145 -22.37 -1.25 15.05
C GLU A 145 -23.49 -0.74 14.13
N GLY A 146 -24.41 -1.63 13.74
CA GLY A 146 -25.57 -1.29 12.92
C GLY A 146 -26.88 -1.89 13.44
N VAL A 147 -27.99 -1.48 12.84
CA VAL A 147 -29.31 -2.05 13.10
C VAL A 147 -29.96 -2.41 11.77
N ALA A 148 -30.50 -3.62 11.67
CA ALA A 148 -31.16 -4.09 10.46
C ALA A 148 -32.34 -3.17 10.09
N GLY A 149 -32.41 -2.76 8.83
CA GLY A 149 -33.42 -1.84 8.31
C GLY A 149 -33.11 -0.35 8.54
N LYS A 150 -31.99 0.00 9.20
CA LYS A 150 -31.56 1.39 9.40
C LYS A 150 -30.28 1.69 8.64
N ASP A 151 -30.18 2.93 8.15
CA ASP A 151 -28.97 3.41 7.50
C ASP A 151 -27.80 3.47 8.51
N ALA A 152 -26.63 3.01 8.06
CA ALA A 152 -25.39 2.94 8.81
C ALA A 152 -24.36 3.92 8.19
N PRO A 153 -24.37 5.20 8.60
CA PRO A 153 -23.49 6.21 8.03
C PRO A 153 -22.08 6.15 8.62
N PHE A 154 -21.09 6.47 7.79
CA PHE A 154 -19.71 6.74 8.20
C PHE A 154 -19.05 7.73 7.24
N PHE A 155 -17.88 8.21 7.61
CA PHE A 155 -17.13 9.23 6.91
C PHE A 155 -15.78 8.68 6.49
N VAL A 156 -15.29 9.08 5.32
CA VAL A 156 -13.93 8.79 4.85
C VAL A 156 -13.24 10.08 4.45
N ASP A 157 -12.19 10.40 5.19
CA ASP A 157 -11.27 11.49 4.86
C ASP A 157 -10.25 10.91 3.86
N VAL A 158 -10.16 11.51 2.67
CA VAL A 158 -9.20 11.10 1.64
C VAL A 158 -8.33 12.29 1.21
N PRO A 159 -7.07 12.05 0.79
CA PRO A 159 -6.24 13.08 0.18
C PRO A 159 -6.78 13.50 -1.20
N HIS A 160 -6.09 14.42 -1.87
CA HIS A 160 -6.57 15.21 -3.01
C HIS A 160 -7.19 14.43 -4.20
N ASN A 161 -6.98 13.12 -4.33
CA ASN A 161 -7.54 12.32 -5.43
C ASN A 161 -8.87 11.65 -5.08
N LYS A 162 -9.92 12.09 -5.76
CA LYS A 162 -11.31 11.79 -5.43
C LYS A 162 -11.87 10.52 -6.08
N ASP A 163 -11.27 10.04 -7.16
CA ASP A 163 -11.79 8.92 -7.96
C ASP A 163 -11.23 7.56 -7.54
N ALA A 164 -10.36 7.54 -6.54
CA ALA A 164 -9.64 6.35 -6.10
C ALA A 164 -10.34 5.61 -4.94
N LEU A 165 -11.40 6.19 -4.34
CA LEU A 165 -12.13 5.58 -3.22
C LEU A 165 -13.14 4.54 -3.71
N LYS A 166 -13.06 3.33 -3.15
CA LYS A 166 -14.04 2.26 -3.35
C LYS A 166 -14.44 1.65 -2.00
N VAL A 167 -15.75 1.50 -1.80
CA VAL A 167 -16.34 0.86 -0.61
C VAL A 167 -17.18 -0.32 -1.03
N GLU A 168 -16.94 -1.48 -0.41
CA GLU A 168 -17.74 -2.70 -0.58
C GLU A 168 -18.16 -3.20 0.80
N VAL A 169 -19.42 -3.59 0.95
CA VAL A 169 -19.97 -4.10 2.21
C VAL A 169 -20.54 -5.48 1.96
N PHE A 170 -20.16 -6.45 2.78
CA PHE A 170 -20.64 -7.83 2.70
C PHE A 170 -21.33 -8.21 4.01
N GLY A 171 -22.61 -8.57 3.93
CA GLY A 171 -23.34 -9.10 5.08
C GLY A 171 -23.17 -10.62 5.26
N PRO A 172 -23.95 -11.24 6.16
CA PRO A 172 -23.88 -12.66 6.48
C PRO A 172 -24.06 -13.60 5.27
N GLU A 173 -24.78 -13.15 4.25
CA GLU A 173 -25.03 -13.91 3.01
C GLU A 173 -23.91 -13.76 1.97
N ARG A 174 -22.87 -12.98 2.28
CA ARG A 174 -21.70 -12.71 1.42
C ARG A 174 -22.02 -12.11 0.06
N THR A 175 -23.19 -11.49 -0.06
CA THR A 175 -23.57 -10.66 -1.21
C THR A 175 -23.24 -9.20 -0.94
N PRO A 176 -22.76 -8.43 -1.93
CA PRO A 176 -22.54 -7.00 -1.77
C PRO A 176 -23.82 -6.27 -1.40
N GLU A 177 -23.79 -5.49 -0.32
CA GLU A 177 -24.87 -4.58 0.06
C GLU A 177 -24.82 -3.31 -0.79
N LYS A 178 -25.96 -2.62 -0.87
CA LYS A 178 -26.01 -1.32 -1.54
C LYS A 178 -25.30 -0.27 -0.68
N VAL A 179 -24.31 0.39 -1.26
CA VAL A 179 -23.58 1.50 -0.66
C VAL A 179 -23.88 2.79 -1.42
N VAL A 180 -24.14 3.86 -0.68
CA VAL A 180 -24.29 5.22 -1.20
C VAL A 180 -23.07 6.03 -0.75
N ILE A 181 -22.37 6.63 -1.70
CA ILE A 181 -21.21 7.50 -1.45
C ILE A 181 -21.58 8.89 -1.97
N THR A 182 -21.47 9.89 -1.11
CA THR A 182 -21.67 11.30 -1.44
C THR A 182 -20.49 12.12 -0.93
N GLN A 183 -20.20 13.24 -1.58
CA GLN A 183 -19.12 14.14 -1.18
C GLN A 183 -19.72 15.44 -0.64
N ASN A 184 -19.19 15.93 0.49
CA ASN A 184 -19.54 17.24 1.02
C ASN A 184 -18.70 18.36 0.37
N ASP A 185 -19.08 19.63 0.58
CA ASP A 185 -18.39 20.79 0.01
C ASP A 185 -16.94 20.95 0.51
N GLN A 186 -16.57 20.30 1.62
CA GLN A 186 -15.24 20.32 2.21
C GLN A 186 -14.31 19.24 1.62
N GLY A 187 -14.88 18.29 0.86
CA GLY A 187 -14.15 17.23 0.18
C GLY A 187 -14.25 15.85 0.86
N ASP A 188 -14.85 15.77 2.04
CA ASP A 188 -15.00 14.50 2.77
C ASP A 188 -16.11 13.65 2.17
N TYR A 189 -15.96 12.33 2.31
CA TYR A 189 -16.90 11.36 1.77
C TYR A 189 -17.87 10.88 2.85
N ASN A 190 -19.15 11.16 2.65
CA ASN A 190 -20.22 10.60 3.44
C ASN A 190 -20.67 9.30 2.79
N VAL A 191 -20.47 8.19 3.50
CA VAL A 191 -20.82 6.85 3.05
C VAL A 191 -21.96 6.32 3.91
N SER A 192 -22.94 5.65 3.30
CA SER A 192 -24.01 4.97 4.02
C SER A 192 -24.37 3.67 3.33
N TYR A 193 -24.63 2.62 4.12
CA TYR A 193 -25.22 1.37 3.68
C TYR A 193 -26.41 1.02 4.57
N SER A 194 -27.34 0.21 4.05
CA SER A 194 -28.57 -0.14 4.77
C SER A 194 -28.63 -1.66 4.94
N PRO A 195 -28.08 -2.23 6.04
CA PRO A 195 -28.10 -3.67 6.25
C PRO A 195 -29.55 -4.14 6.46
N ASN A 196 -29.98 -5.17 5.75
CA ASN A 196 -31.36 -5.67 5.85
C ASN A 196 -31.51 -6.84 6.83
N LYS A 197 -30.40 -7.42 7.30
CA LYS A 197 -30.40 -8.60 8.17
C LYS A 197 -29.46 -8.38 9.36
N PRO A 198 -29.80 -8.90 10.54
CA PRO A 198 -28.87 -8.96 11.65
C PRO A 198 -27.73 -9.94 11.36
N GLY A 199 -26.56 -9.69 11.94
CA GLY A 199 -25.39 -10.56 11.84
C GLY A 199 -24.09 -9.78 11.67
N ASP A 200 -23.02 -10.49 11.31
CA ASP A 200 -21.70 -9.90 11.11
C ASP A 200 -21.54 -9.40 9.68
N TYR A 201 -20.98 -8.20 9.56
CA TYR A 201 -20.74 -7.50 8.32
C TYR A 201 -19.26 -7.15 8.18
N GLU A 202 -18.75 -7.21 6.96
CA GLU A 202 -17.41 -6.74 6.60
C GLU A 202 -17.52 -5.49 5.72
N VAL A 203 -16.93 -4.38 6.16
CA VAL A 203 -16.85 -3.13 5.40
C VAL A 203 -15.42 -2.98 4.88
N HIS A 204 -15.28 -3.12 3.57
CA HIS A 204 -14.03 -3.01 2.83
C HIS A 204 -13.92 -1.60 2.27
N VAL A 205 -13.06 -0.78 2.88
CA VAL A 205 -12.73 0.55 2.36
C VAL A 205 -11.35 0.49 1.72
N THR A 206 -11.27 0.85 0.44
CA THR A 206 -10.03 0.86 -0.34
C THR A 206 -9.83 2.20 -1.05
N PHE A 207 -8.59 2.63 -1.16
CA PHE A 207 -8.19 3.84 -1.84
C PHE A 207 -7.00 3.53 -2.75
N GLY A 208 -7.10 3.88 -4.03
CA GLY A 208 -6.06 3.53 -5.01
C GLY A 208 -5.87 2.02 -5.19
N GLY A 209 -6.90 1.22 -4.90
CA GLY A 209 -6.83 -0.24 -4.92
C GLY A 209 -6.23 -0.90 -3.67
N LYS A 210 -5.81 -0.13 -2.65
CA LYS A 210 -5.25 -0.65 -1.39
C LYS A 210 -6.19 -0.40 -0.22
N HIS A 211 -6.18 -1.28 0.78
CA HIS A 211 -6.95 -1.08 2.01
C HIS A 211 -6.40 0.12 2.79
N ILE A 212 -7.31 0.98 3.26
CA ILE A 212 -6.96 2.08 4.18
C ILE A 212 -6.67 1.51 5.58
N PRO A 213 -6.00 2.26 6.47
CA PRO A 213 -5.87 1.89 7.88
C PRO A 213 -7.22 1.56 8.52
N GLY A 214 -7.28 0.44 9.24
CA GLY A 214 -8.49 -0.06 9.92
C GLY A 214 -9.38 -0.97 9.05
N SER A 215 -9.26 -0.89 7.72
CA SER A 215 -9.93 -1.80 6.80
C SER A 215 -9.25 -3.18 6.84
N VAL A 216 -9.96 -4.31 6.90
CA VAL A 216 -11.43 -4.49 6.85
C VAL A 216 -12.08 -4.23 8.22
N PHE A 217 -13.13 -3.42 8.25
CA PHE A 217 -13.91 -3.16 9.46
C PHE A 217 -14.96 -4.27 9.65
N HIS A 218 -15.03 -4.82 10.86
CA HIS A 218 -15.99 -5.87 11.22
C HIS A 218 -17.09 -5.23 12.08
N VAL A 219 -18.32 -5.29 11.59
CA VAL A 219 -19.48 -4.59 12.17
C VAL A 219 -20.55 -5.60 12.56
N THR A 220 -21.02 -5.53 13.80
CA THR A 220 -22.17 -6.33 14.23
C THR A 220 -23.46 -5.54 13.98
N VAL A 221 -24.41 -6.15 13.26
CA VAL A 221 -25.74 -5.57 13.00
C VAL A 221 -26.77 -6.26 13.87
N LEU A 222 -27.48 -5.49 14.69
CA LEU A 222 -28.52 -5.95 15.60
C LEU A 222 -29.90 -5.96 14.93
N PRO A 223 -30.86 -6.79 15.39
CA PRO A 223 -32.25 -6.69 14.96
C PRO A 223 -32.89 -5.36 15.37
N GLU A 224 -33.76 -4.82 14.52
CA GLU A 224 -34.58 -3.68 14.91
C GLU A 224 -35.59 -4.11 16.00
N ILE A 225 -35.44 -3.55 17.19
CA ILE A 225 -36.40 -3.75 18.27
C ILE A 225 -37.59 -2.83 18.00
N SER A 226 -38.65 -3.39 17.40
CA SER A 226 -39.94 -2.71 17.33
C SER A 226 -40.63 -2.81 18.69
N LEU A 227 -40.76 -1.70 19.40
CA LEU A 227 -41.57 -1.60 20.62
C LEU A 227 -43.06 -1.59 20.26
N GLY A 228 -43.56 -2.73 19.78
CA GLY A 228 -44.97 -2.97 19.51
C GLY A 228 -45.57 -3.87 20.59
N GLY A 229 -46.06 -3.28 21.66
CA GLY A 229 -46.84 -3.96 22.71
C GLY A 229 -46.34 -3.65 24.11
N GLU A 230 -47.25 -3.14 24.95
CA GLU A 230 -47.01 -2.80 26.35
C GLU A 230 -46.23 -3.90 27.11
N GLY A 231 -45.00 -3.61 27.56
CA GLY A 231 -44.28 -4.54 28.43
C GLY A 231 -42.77 -4.36 28.56
N LYS A 232 -42.37 -3.66 29.63
CA LYS A 232 -41.05 -3.64 30.28
C LYS A 232 -39.88 -3.02 29.49
N ILE A 233 -39.59 -1.79 29.87
CA ILE A 233 -38.35 -1.06 29.59
C ILE A 233 -37.19 -1.79 30.29
N ARG A 234 -36.14 -2.16 29.55
CA ARG A 234 -34.79 -2.36 30.10
C ARG A 234 -33.97 -1.13 29.74
N VAL A 235 -33.73 -0.26 30.72
CA VAL A 235 -32.82 0.87 30.59
C VAL A 235 -31.39 0.33 30.69
N PHE A 236 -30.60 0.50 29.63
CA PHE A 236 -29.14 0.38 29.72
C PHE A 236 -28.59 1.78 29.99
N TYR A 237 -28.06 2.01 31.19
CA TYR A 237 -27.33 3.23 31.49
C TYR A 237 -25.96 3.16 30.82
N SER A 238 -25.66 4.05 29.87
CA SER A 238 -24.29 4.30 29.45
C SER A 238 -23.60 5.13 30.55
N THR A 239 -22.63 4.54 31.22
CA THR A 239 -21.75 5.28 32.12
C THR A 239 -20.71 5.99 31.27
N THR A 240 -20.91 7.27 30.99
CA THR A 240 -19.82 8.13 30.52
C THR A 240 -18.94 8.42 31.74
N SER A 241 -17.85 7.68 31.86
CA SER A 241 -16.75 7.98 32.76
C SER A 241 -16.02 9.21 32.22
N SER A 242 -16.40 10.39 32.67
CA SER A 242 -15.57 11.60 32.53
C SER A 242 -14.43 11.50 33.53
N THR A 243 -13.22 11.25 33.04
CA THR A 243 -11.98 11.39 33.81
C THR A 243 -11.62 12.87 33.92
N GLU A 244 -11.53 13.36 35.16
CA GLU A 244 -10.83 14.60 35.53
C GLU A 244 -9.31 14.50 35.28
#